data_AF-A0A954IUS3-F1
#
_entry.id   AF-A0A954IUS3-F1
#
_cell.length_a   1.000
_cell.length_b   1.000
_cell.length_c   1.000
_cell.angle_alpha   90.00
_cell.angle_beta   90.00
_cell.angle_gamma   90.00
#
_symmetry.space_group_name_H-M   'P 1'
#
loop_
_entity.id
_entity.type
_entity.pdbx_description
1 polymer ?
#
loop_
_entity_poly.entity_id
_entity_poly.type
_entity_poly.pdbx_seq_one_letter_code
_entity_poly.pdbx_strand_id
1 'polypeptide(L)'
;MAIEVVSMHASDRYLAAGTTLEELRQSDGTLGYSANLRHGVTGQGLNDYDTIFRILAEHNYAGWISIEDGMNGMEEMAESLAFLRSMVAKYFGE
;
A
#
# COMPACT_ATOMS: atom_id res chain seq x y z
N MET A 1 -25.29 -4.05 12.73
CA MET A 1 -23.88 -3.86 13.11
C MET A 1 -23.15 -3.38 11.87
N ALA A 2 -22.54 -2.20 11.90
CA ALA A 2 -21.67 -1.77 10.81
C ALA A 2 -20.36 -2.57 10.91
N ILE A 3 -19.85 -3.04 9.79
CA ILE A 3 -18.53 -3.66 9.72
C ILE A 3 -17.54 -2.51 9.61
N GLU A 4 -16.75 -2.28 10.65
CA GLU A 4 -15.69 -1.27 10.65
C GLU A 4 -14.35 -1.92 10.31
N VAL A 5 -13.48 -1.16 9.64
CA VAL A 5 -12.09 -1.57 9.42
C VAL A 5 -11.37 -1.49 10.76
N VAL A 6 -10.85 -2.62 11.25
CA VAL A 6 -10.17 -2.71 12.55
C VAL A 6 -8.64 -2.74 12.44
N SER A 7 -8.13 -3.14 11.27
CA SER A 7 -6.72 -3.10 10.92
C SER A 7 -6.54 -2.80 9.43
N MET A 8 -5.44 -2.14 9.10
CA MET A 8 -4.96 -1.89 7.75
C MET A 8 -3.59 -2.53 7.60
N HIS A 9 -3.36 -3.23 6.50
CA HIS A 9 -2.06 -3.81 6.15
C HIS A 9 -1.54 -3.07 4.92
N ALA A 10 -0.44 -2.34 5.09
CA ALA A 10 0.20 -1.54 4.05
C ALA A 10 1.25 -2.39 3.34
N SER A 11 1.02 -2.63 2.05
CA SER A 11 1.97 -3.20 1.10
C SER A 11 1.82 -2.45 -0.22
N ASP A 12 2.90 -2.29 -0.97
CA ASP A 12 2.85 -1.57 -2.24
C ASP A 12 3.52 -2.37 -3.35
N ARG A 13 3.09 -2.08 -4.57
CA ARG A 13 3.50 -2.81 -5.76
C ARG A 13 3.78 -1.89 -6.92
N TYR A 14 4.84 -2.19 -7.66
CA TYR A 14 5.23 -1.47 -8.86
C TYR A 14 5.28 -2.40 -10.08
N LEU A 15 5.19 -1.81 -11.26
CA LEU A 15 5.35 -2.53 -12.52
C LEU A 15 6.82 -2.83 -12.78
N ALA A 16 7.13 -4.07 -13.13
CA ALA A 16 8.42 -4.42 -13.67
C ALA A 16 8.73 -3.55 -14.91
N ALA A 17 10.00 -3.19 -15.09
CA ALA A 17 10.42 -2.36 -16.20
C ALA A 17 9.95 -2.96 -17.55
N GLY A 18 9.37 -2.10 -18.40
CA GLY A 18 8.85 -2.51 -19.71
C GLY A 18 7.44 -3.12 -19.68
N THR A 19 6.78 -3.20 -18.51
CA THR A 19 5.38 -3.63 -18.40
C THR A 19 4.43 -2.44 -18.34
N THR A 20 3.24 -2.56 -18.93
CA THR A 20 2.17 -1.56 -18.83
C THR A 20 0.99 -2.03 -17.97
N LEU A 21 0.20 -1.07 -17.47
CA LEU A 21 -1.05 -1.38 -16.75
C LEU A 21 -2.07 -2.14 -17.61
N GLU A 22 -2.03 -1.94 -18.93
CA GLU A 22 -2.94 -2.61 -19.86
C GLU A 22 -2.63 -4.10 -19.96
N GLU A 23 -1.35 -4.47 -19.99
CA GLU A 23 -0.89 -5.86 -19.93
C GLU A 23 -1.32 -6.55 -18.63
N LEU A 24 -1.36 -5.84 -17.50
CA LEU A 24 -1.88 -6.39 -16.26
C LEU A 24 -3.39 -6.68 -16.31
N ARG A 25 -4.18 -5.80 -16.93
CA ARG A 25 -5.64 -5.99 -17.06
C ARG A 25 -6.02 -7.18 -17.94
N GLN A 26 -5.15 -7.55 -18.88
CA GLN A 26 -5.35 -8.69 -19.76
C GLN A 26 -4.91 -10.03 -19.15
N SER A 27 -4.15 -10.03 -18.05
CA SER A 27 -3.86 -11.25 -17.31
C SER A 27 -5.15 -11.76 -16.67
N ASP A 28 -5.56 -12.99 -16.99
CA ASP A 28 -6.91 -13.54 -16.74
C ASP A 28 -7.29 -13.75 -15.27
N GLY A 29 -6.51 -13.21 -14.33
CA GLY A 29 -6.74 -13.31 -12.89
C GLY A 29 -6.60 -14.73 -12.31
N THR A 30 -6.38 -15.78 -13.12
CA THR A 30 -6.33 -17.16 -12.63
C THR A 30 -5.04 -17.49 -11.86
N LEU A 31 -3.97 -16.74 -12.10
CA LEU A 31 -2.69 -16.89 -11.41
C LEU A 31 -2.51 -15.99 -10.17
N GLY A 32 -3.49 -15.14 -9.84
CA GLY A 32 -3.51 -14.32 -8.61
C GLY A 32 -2.43 -13.23 -8.50
N TYR A 33 -1.30 -13.37 -9.21
CA TYR A 33 -0.19 -12.43 -9.23
C TYR A 33 0.47 -12.44 -10.62
N SER A 34 0.40 -11.32 -11.33
CA SER A 34 1.25 -11.11 -12.50
C SER A 34 2.70 -11.05 -12.01
N ALA A 35 3.60 -11.85 -12.62
CA ALA A 35 5.03 -11.78 -12.34
C ALA A 35 5.64 -10.39 -12.57
N ASN A 36 4.91 -9.54 -13.31
CA ASN A 36 5.29 -8.17 -13.59
C ASN A 36 4.79 -7.16 -12.55
N LEU A 37 4.00 -7.59 -11.56
CA LEU A 37 3.58 -6.76 -10.43
C LEU A 37 4.40 -7.17 -9.20
N ARG A 38 5.40 -6.37 -8.87
CA ARG A 38 6.40 -6.70 -7.84
C ARG A 38 6.14 -5.94 -6.57
N HIS A 39 6.43 -6.58 -5.45
CA HIS A 39 6.45 -5.92 -4.15
C HIS A 39 7.59 -4.90 -4.10
N GLY A 40 7.35 -3.77 -3.44
CA GLY A 40 8.40 -2.81 -3.14
C GLY A 40 8.02 -1.86 -2.02
N VAL A 41 8.90 -0.89 -1.80
CA VAL A 41 8.78 0.14 -0.76
C VAL A 41 7.41 0.82 -0.82
N THR A 42 6.75 0.85 0.34
CA THR A 42 5.46 1.49 0.52
C THR A 42 5.54 2.98 0.17
N GLY A 43 4.67 3.43 -0.74
CA GLY A 43 4.63 4.81 -1.23
C GLY A 43 5.43 5.04 -2.53
N GLN A 44 6.10 4.01 -3.04
CA GLN A 44 6.82 4.06 -4.32
C GLN A 44 6.14 3.23 -5.43
N GLY A 45 5.01 2.58 -5.12
CA GLY A 45 4.26 1.78 -6.07
C GLY A 45 3.04 2.49 -6.63
N LEU A 46 2.00 1.70 -6.92
CA LEU A 46 0.80 2.14 -7.64
C LEU A 46 -0.34 2.58 -6.70
N ASN A 47 -0.21 2.34 -5.40
CA ASN A 47 -1.25 2.70 -4.45
C ASN A 47 -1.39 4.22 -4.30
N ASP A 48 -2.62 4.72 -4.43
CA ASP A 48 -2.96 6.10 -4.07
C ASP A 48 -3.19 6.22 -2.56
N TYR A 49 -2.09 6.38 -1.82
CA TYR A 49 -2.11 6.49 -0.37
C TYR A 49 -2.82 7.75 0.14
N ASP A 50 -2.82 8.85 -0.62
CA ASP A 50 -3.54 10.07 -0.24
C ASP A 50 -5.06 9.84 -0.23
N THR A 51 -5.58 9.15 -1.25
CA THR A 51 -6.99 8.75 -1.28
C THR A 51 -7.31 7.74 -0.18
N ILE A 52 -6.47 6.73 0.04
CA ILE A 52 -6.67 5.72 1.08
C ILE A 52 -6.73 6.37 2.47
N PHE A 53 -5.72 7.17 2.83
CA PHE A 53 -5.65 7.81 4.15
C PHE A 53 -6.76 8.84 4.36
N ARG A 54 -7.17 9.55 3.31
CA ARG A 54 -8.35 10.43 3.37
C ARG A 54 -9.62 9.64 3.73
N ILE A 55 -9.88 8.51 3.08
CA ILE A 55 -11.06 7.67 3.37
C ILE A 55 -10.99 7.13 4.80
N LEU A 56 -9.81 6.67 5.26
CA LEU A 56 -9.64 6.19 6.63
C LEU A 56 -9.93 7.31 7.65
N ALA A 57 -9.45 8.53 7.41
CA ALA A 57 -9.71 9.68 8.25
C ALA A 57 -11.21 10.08 8.25
N GLU A 58 -11.86 10.11 7.08
CA GLU A 58 -13.30 10.38 6.92
C GLU A 58 -14.18 9.42 7.75
N HIS A 59 -13.69 8.19 7.96
CA HIS A 59 -14.36 7.16 8.75
C HIS A 59 -13.85 7.06 10.20
N ASN A 60 -13.09 8.04 10.69
CA ASN A 60 -12.53 8.06 12.06
C ASN A 60 -11.74 6.79 12.41
N TYR A 61 -11.01 6.25 11.44
CA TYR A 61 -10.19 5.07 11.65
C TYR A 61 -9.16 5.31 12.77
N ALA A 62 -9.12 4.41 13.75
CA ALA A 62 -8.19 4.45 14.89
C ALA A 62 -7.46 3.11 15.10
N GLY A 63 -7.49 2.22 14.10
CA GLY A 63 -6.89 0.90 14.16
C GLY A 63 -5.40 0.88 13.79
N TRP A 64 -4.81 -0.32 13.83
CA TRP A 64 -3.39 -0.53 13.51
C TRP A 64 -3.10 -0.42 12.01
N ILE A 65 -1.99 0.21 11.65
CA ILE A 65 -1.42 0.15 10.31
C ILE A 65 -0.19 -0.77 10.38
N SER A 66 -0.32 -2.01 9.90
CA SER A 66 0.77 -2.97 9.82
C SER A 66 1.53 -2.81 8.50
N ILE A 67 2.86 -2.89 8.53
CA ILE A 67 3.69 -2.90 7.33
C ILE A 67 3.89 -4.34 6.89
N GLU A 68 3.58 -4.65 5.64
CA GLU A 68 3.83 -5.94 5.00
C GLU A 68 4.78 -5.74 3.82
N ASP A 69 6.05 -5.43 4.12
CA ASP A 69 7.11 -5.13 3.16
C ASP A 69 8.49 -5.51 3.76
N GLY A 70 9.58 -5.30 3.02
CA GLY A 70 10.95 -5.61 3.42
C GLY A 70 11.52 -6.85 2.73
N MET A 71 11.06 -7.14 1.51
CA MET A 71 11.53 -8.31 0.76
C MET A 71 13.03 -8.29 0.49
N ASN A 72 13.64 -7.12 0.33
CA ASN A 72 15.07 -6.98 0.06
C ASN A 72 15.89 -6.50 1.28
N GLY A 73 15.26 -6.29 2.44
CA GLY A 73 15.96 -6.02 3.70
C GLY A 73 15.32 -4.94 4.58
N MET A 74 16.01 -4.61 5.67
CA MET A 74 15.52 -3.67 6.69
C MET A 74 15.55 -2.20 6.25
N GLU A 75 16.34 -1.85 5.24
CA GLU A 75 16.39 -0.49 4.68
C GLU A 75 15.05 -0.14 4.01
N GLU A 76 14.51 -1.04 3.18
CA GLU A 76 13.17 -0.89 2.59
C GLU A 76 12.09 -0.74 3.68
N MET A 77 12.19 -1.54 4.75
CA MET A 77 11.27 -1.44 5.87
C MET A 77 11.34 -0.08 6.57
N ALA A 78 12.53 0.50 6.71
CA ALA A 78 12.72 1.82 7.31
C ALA A 78 12.14 2.94 6.42
N GLU A 79 12.31 2.84 5.10
CA GLU A 79 11.70 3.77 4.13
C GLU A 79 10.17 3.70 4.16
N SER A 80 9.61 2.49 4.12
CA SER A 80 8.16 2.24 4.23
C SER A 80 7.58 2.78 5.53
N LEU A 81 8.29 2.59 6.65
CA LEU A 81 7.89 3.15 7.94
C LEU A 81 7.94 4.69 7.92
N ALA A 82 8.99 5.29 7.37
CA ALA A 82 9.10 6.75 7.28
C ALA A 82 7.96 7.36 6.46
N PHE A 83 7.64 6.74 5.32
CA PHE A 83 6.51 7.14 4.48
C PHE A 83 5.18 7.05 5.23
N LEU A 84 4.86 5.91 5.84
CA LEU A 84 3.61 5.74 6.58
C LEU A 84 3.49 6.69 7.77
N ARG A 85 4.58 6.99 8.48
CA ARG A 85 4.57 8.01 9.54
C ARG A 85 4.22 9.39 8.98
N SER A 86 4.70 9.74 7.80
CA SER A 86 4.36 11.02 7.15
C SER A 86 2.88 11.08 6.77
N MET A 87 2.30 9.97 6.29
CA MET A 87 0.88 9.86 5.96
C MET A 87 0.01 9.97 7.20
N VAL A 88 0.37 9.28 8.29
CA VAL A 88 -0.32 9.41 9.58
C VAL A 88 -0.29 10.86 10.06
N ALA A 89 0.88 11.52 10.03
CA ALA A 89 0.99 12.91 10.45
C ALA A 89 0.14 13.85 9.58
N LYS A 90 0.05 13.62 8.27
CA LYS A 90 -0.72 14.44 7.33
C LYS A 90 -2.24 14.33 7.53
N TYR A 91 -2.74 13.14 7.85
CA TYR A 91 -4.20 12.87 7.86
C TYR A 91 -4.81 12.69 9.24
N PHE A 92 -4.00 12.34 10.25
CA PHE A 92 -4.44 12.07 11.62
C PHE A 92 -3.69 12.91 12.67
N GLY A 93 -2.75 13.76 12.26
CA GLY A 93 -2.03 14.64 13.17
C GLY A 93 -2.85 15.87 13.53
N GLU A 94 -3.35 15.92 14.77
CA GLU A 94 -3.59 17.17 15.51
C GLU A 94 -2.40 17.47 16.43
#